data_AF-A0A5C2SHN5-F1
#
_entry.id   AF-A0A5C2SHN5-F1
#
_cell.length_a   1.000
_cell.length_b   1.000
_cell.length_c   1.000
_cell.angle_alpha   90.00
_cell.angle_beta   90.00
_cell.angle_gamma   90.00
#
_symmetry.space_group_name_H-M   'P 1'
#
loop_
_entity.id
_entity.type
_entity.pdbx_description
1 polymer ?
#
loop_
_entity_poly.entity_id
_entity_poly.type
_entity_poly.pdbx_seq_one_letter_code
_entity_poly.pdbx_strand_id
1 'polypeptide(L)'
;RLYAGCTVRRNIEVAIDMLHSIIDQQHPMAVRDPPRFLIARALSFLTLIQYDLHEEAHAGRAVEPDPDGQLPPSRRYLLPINTPDIYLANILLRQAAVFANETAKFGFVSPYVLYLSQTLVRFGERDGIDVRNDPRFRNLTYLWRVHDIRKRQMLEEQSRRDRKVARVPDAYVCAAAGCRVSAVHQGGLRACSGRCPPERKPRYCSKECQTKDWKAHKAYCKPDDELEADVHDQSCTPPSSHEGSANMESEEATSSVPPSPDQRRSGDGRERTIELEVPGHESLNFQSAHLTPAYLKWMRAQISSTRAELPVRDGLLFRAGDRAREAVGQYYD
;
A
#
# COMPACT_ATOMS: atom_id res chain seq x y z
N ARG A 1 15.60 10.93 -6.49
CA ARG A 1 15.85 10.81 -5.04
C ARG A 1 16.74 11.98 -4.63
N LEU A 2 16.27 12.88 -3.76
CA LEU A 2 16.90 14.18 -3.47
C LEU A 2 18.07 13.99 -2.50
N TYR A 3 19.29 14.05 -3.02
CA TYR A 3 20.52 14.14 -2.24
C TYR A 3 21.18 15.48 -2.59
N ALA A 4 20.93 16.49 -1.74
CA ALA A 4 21.39 17.89 -1.75
C ALA A 4 20.99 18.80 -2.95
N GLY A 5 21.02 20.11 -2.71
CA GLY A 5 20.44 21.19 -3.52
C GLY A 5 21.06 21.45 -4.90
N CYS A 6 20.46 22.41 -5.60
CA CYS A 6 20.38 22.57 -7.07
C CYS A 6 21.66 22.73 -7.92
N THR A 7 22.90 22.47 -7.48
CA THR A 7 24.08 22.77 -8.33
C THR A 7 25.30 21.84 -8.24
N VAL A 8 25.30 20.79 -7.41
CA VAL A 8 26.48 19.91 -7.29
C VAL A 8 26.08 18.46 -7.57
N ARG A 9 26.92 17.72 -8.31
CA ARG A 9 26.69 16.33 -8.73
C ARG A 9 26.16 15.46 -7.57
N ARG A 10 25.17 14.61 -7.87
CA ARG A 10 24.53 13.71 -6.91
C ARG A 10 25.49 12.56 -6.57
N ASN A 11 26.30 12.74 -5.55
CA ASN A 11 27.15 11.68 -5.04
C ASN A 11 26.60 11.18 -3.69
N ILE A 12 26.23 9.90 -3.66
CA ILE A 12 25.66 9.24 -2.47
C ILE A 12 26.68 9.10 -1.35
N GLU A 13 27.94 8.81 -1.65
CA GLU A 13 29.00 8.65 -0.64
C GLU A 13 29.28 9.98 0.06
N VAL A 14 29.39 11.07 -0.71
CA VAL A 14 29.56 12.42 -0.14
C VAL A 14 28.35 12.81 0.71
N ALA A 15 27.15 12.44 0.29
CA ALA A 15 25.95 12.67 1.11
C ALA A 15 25.97 11.86 2.41
N ILE A 16 26.35 10.59 2.36
CA ILE A 16 26.52 9.73 3.54
C ILE A 16 27.58 10.33 4.48
N ASP A 17 28.74 10.72 3.95
CA ASP A 17 29.84 11.33 4.72
C ASP A 17 29.39 12.62 5.42
N MET A 18 28.74 13.52 4.69
CA MET A 18 28.20 14.76 5.27
C MET A 18 27.20 14.46 6.39
N LEU A 19 26.34 13.46 6.23
CA LEU A 19 25.39 13.08 7.28
C LEU A 19 26.10 12.46 8.50
N HIS A 20 27.14 11.65 8.28
CA HIS A 20 27.98 11.13 9.36
C HIS A 20 28.70 12.25 10.12
N SER A 21 29.13 13.31 9.45
CA SER A 21 29.72 14.49 10.10
C SER A 21 28.79 15.16 11.13
N ILE A 22 27.48 14.98 10.99
CA ILE A 22 26.49 15.52 11.93
C ILE A 22 26.30 14.60 13.14
N ILE A 23 26.43 13.28 12.97
CA ILE A 23 26.04 12.31 13.99
C ILE A 23 27.23 11.70 14.73
N ASP A 24 28.43 11.76 14.16
CA ASP A 24 29.64 11.18 14.71
C ASP A 24 30.63 12.28 15.09
N GLN A 25 30.93 12.38 16.40
CA GLN A 25 31.89 13.36 16.93
C GLN A 25 33.35 13.03 16.58
N GLN A 26 33.63 11.78 16.20
CA GLN A 26 34.97 11.36 15.77
C GLN A 26 35.20 11.62 14.27
N HIS A 27 34.17 12.07 13.56
CA HIS A 27 34.28 12.41 12.15
C HIS A 27 35.27 13.58 11.94
N PRO A 28 36.18 13.52 10.93
CA PRO A 28 37.16 14.59 10.68
C PRO A 28 36.54 15.98 10.51
N MET A 29 35.35 16.03 9.91
CA MET A 29 34.55 17.25 9.70
C MET A 29 33.37 17.36 10.67
N ALA A 30 33.47 16.79 11.88
CA ALA A 30 32.36 16.74 12.82
C ALA A 30 31.77 18.14 13.09
N VAL A 31 30.45 18.24 13.00
CA VAL A 31 29.71 19.43 13.43
C VAL A 31 29.80 19.51 14.94
N ARG A 32 30.26 20.65 15.48
CA ARG A 32 30.33 20.88 16.93
C ARG A 32 28.94 21.13 17.49
N ASP A 33 28.58 20.38 18.53
CA ASP A 33 27.32 20.49 19.28
C ASP A 33 26.06 20.62 18.40
N PRO A 34 25.81 19.66 17.48
CA PRO A 34 24.67 19.74 16.59
C PRO A 34 23.38 19.65 17.39
N PRO A 35 22.38 20.51 17.11
CA PRO A 35 21.13 20.48 17.85
C PRO A 35 20.41 19.15 17.62
N ARG A 36 19.68 18.67 18.65
CA ARG A 36 19.02 17.34 18.63
C ARG A 36 18.19 17.08 17.38
N PHE A 37 17.47 18.08 16.87
CA PHE A 37 16.64 17.94 15.68
C PHE A 37 17.47 17.72 14.40
N LEU A 38 18.68 18.27 14.33
CA LEU A 38 19.58 18.10 13.19
C LEU A 38 20.14 16.68 13.17
N ILE A 39 20.56 16.16 14.32
CA ILE A 39 20.99 14.76 14.49
C ILE A 39 19.86 13.82 14.05
N ALA A 40 18.65 14.02 14.58
CA ALA A 40 17.50 13.18 14.26
C ALA A 40 17.16 13.20 12.75
N ARG A 41 17.27 14.36 12.11
CA ARG A 41 17.05 14.49 10.66
C ARG A 41 18.15 13.80 9.86
N ALA A 42 19.41 13.91 10.28
CA ALA A 42 20.52 13.24 9.63
C ALA A 42 20.38 11.70 9.69
N LEU A 43 20.05 11.16 10.88
CA LEU A 43 19.75 9.74 11.06
C LEU A 43 18.56 9.29 10.20
N SER A 44 17.51 10.11 10.07
CA SER A 44 16.38 9.79 9.19
C SER A 44 16.76 9.75 7.71
N PHE A 45 17.71 10.57 7.27
CA PHE A 45 18.21 10.51 5.89
C PHE A 45 19.12 9.31 5.67
N LEU A 46 20.00 9.00 6.62
CA LEU A 46 20.81 7.78 6.57
C LEU A 46 19.92 6.53 6.53
N THR A 47 18.83 6.50 7.29
CA THR A 47 17.81 5.43 7.22
C THR A 47 17.32 5.22 5.78
N LEU A 48 16.93 6.30 5.10
CA LEU A 48 16.47 6.26 3.70
C LEU A 48 17.58 5.78 2.76
N ILE A 49 18.78 6.36 2.87
CA ILE A 49 19.91 6.02 2.00
C ILE A 49 20.26 4.54 2.12
N GLN A 50 20.43 4.05 3.34
CA GLN A 50 20.80 2.65 3.57
C GLN A 50 19.70 1.69 3.10
N TYR A 51 18.43 2.06 3.25
CA TYR A 51 17.33 1.27 2.71
C TYR A 51 17.30 1.27 1.16
N ASP A 52 17.53 2.42 0.52
CA ASP A 52 17.65 2.47 -0.94
C ASP A 52 18.83 1.60 -1.42
N LEU A 53 20.00 1.71 -0.79
CA LEU A 53 21.18 0.89 -1.13
C LEU A 53 20.89 -0.60 -0.93
N HIS A 54 20.13 -0.98 0.11
CA HIS A 54 19.67 -2.35 0.31
C HIS A 54 18.89 -2.88 -0.89
N GLU A 55 17.92 -2.10 -1.39
CA GLU A 55 17.10 -2.47 -2.56
C GLU A 55 17.95 -2.57 -3.84
N GLU A 56 18.92 -1.67 -4.03
CA GLU A 56 19.85 -1.71 -5.16
C GLU A 56 20.77 -2.96 -5.09
N ALA A 57 21.33 -3.28 -3.91
CA ALA A 57 22.14 -4.48 -3.70
C ALA A 57 21.34 -5.77 -3.94
N HIS A 58 20.11 -5.83 -3.42
CA HIS A 58 19.23 -6.98 -3.63
C HIS A 58 18.89 -7.18 -5.11
N ALA A 59 18.68 -6.09 -5.85
CA ALA A 59 18.37 -6.14 -7.27
C ALA A 59 19.59 -6.27 -8.18
N GLY A 60 20.81 -6.19 -7.65
CA GLY A 60 22.05 -6.21 -8.43
C GLY A 60 22.24 -5.00 -9.33
N ARG A 61 21.72 -3.84 -8.92
CA ARG A 61 21.91 -2.58 -9.64
C ARG A 61 23.09 -1.84 -9.04
N ALA A 62 24.12 -1.57 -9.84
CA ALA A 62 25.27 -0.83 -9.35
C ALA A 62 24.90 0.60 -8.97
N VAL A 63 25.57 1.10 -7.94
CA VAL A 63 25.57 2.51 -7.57
C VAL A 63 26.97 3.03 -7.82
N GLU A 64 27.07 4.06 -8.66
CA GLU A 64 28.37 4.63 -9.03
C GLU A 64 29.06 5.23 -7.79
N PRO A 65 30.34 4.87 -7.54
CA PRO A 65 31.13 5.51 -6.50
C PRO A 65 31.45 6.95 -6.90
N ASP A 66 32.05 7.70 -5.97
CA ASP A 66 32.53 9.05 -6.24
C ASP A 66 33.44 9.12 -7.48
N PRO A 67 32.95 9.70 -8.60
CA PRO A 67 33.74 9.76 -9.82
C PRO A 67 34.93 10.72 -9.68
N ASP A 68 34.81 11.69 -8.78
CA ASP A 68 35.80 12.76 -8.61
C ASP A 68 36.81 12.41 -7.50
N GLY A 69 36.63 11.28 -6.79
CA GLY A 69 37.54 10.80 -5.75
C GLY A 69 37.75 11.79 -4.60
N GLN A 70 36.73 12.59 -4.28
CA GLN A 70 36.77 13.60 -3.21
C GLN A 70 36.91 12.95 -1.84
N LEU A 71 36.37 11.74 -1.66
CA LEU A 71 36.53 10.99 -0.42
C LEU A 71 37.84 10.18 -0.40
N PRO A 72 38.61 10.24 0.71
CA PRO A 72 39.81 9.42 0.84
C PRO A 72 39.45 7.93 0.88
N PRO A 73 40.34 7.01 0.45
CA PRO A 73 40.05 5.58 0.37
C PRO A 73 39.55 4.96 1.68
N SER A 74 39.98 5.47 2.83
CA SER A 74 39.56 5.02 4.17
C SER A 74 38.11 5.38 4.52
N ARG A 75 37.43 6.20 3.70
CA ARG A 75 36.07 6.71 3.93
C ARG A 75 35.11 6.32 2.81
N ARG A 76 35.48 5.30 2.03
CA ARG A 76 34.59 4.71 1.01
C ARG A 76 33.54 3.83 1.67
N TYR A 77 32.32 3.95 1.19
CA TYR A 77 31.21 3.17 1.70
C TYR A 77 31.03 1.91 0.84
N LEU A 78 30.48 0.85 1.43
CA LEU A 78 30.11 -0.34 0.66
C LEU A 78 28.92 0.00 -0.24
N LEU A 79 29.16 -0.02 -1.56
CA LEU A 79 28.14 0.28 -2.56
C LEU A 79 27.73 -0.98 -3.33
N PRO A 80 26.44 -1.09 -3.70
CA PRO A 80 25.95 -2.10 -4.63
C PRO A 80 26.74 -2.14 -5.94
N ILE A 81 27.01 -3.35 -6.44
CA ILE A 81 27.64 -3.60 -7.73
C ILE A 81 26.61 -4.21 -8.71
N ASN A 82 26.99 -4.45 -9.97
CA ASN A 82 26.12 -4.97 -11.04
C ASN A 82 25.76 -6.48 -10.89
N THR A 83 25.74 -6.99 -9.67
CA THR A 83 25.37 -8.37 -9.33
C THR A 83 24.57 -8.39 -8.04
N PRO A 84 23.45 -9.13 -7.96
CA PRO A 84 22.69 -9.25 -6.72
C PRO A 84 23.59 -9.73 -5.56
N ASP A 85 23.60 -8.97 -4.47
CA ASP A 85 24.38 -9.28 -3.28
C ASP A 85 23.46 -9.25 -2.05
N ILE A 86 22.95 -10.43 -1.69
CA ILE A 86 22.03 -10.61 -0.56
C ILE A 86 22.73 -10.31 0.78
N TYR A 87 24.04 -10.51 0.86
CA TYR A 87 24.79 -10.27 2.08
C TYR A 87 24.93 -8.77 2.34
N LEU A 88 25.39 -8.02 1.33
CA LEU A 88 25.44 -6.57 1.39
C LEU A 88 24.04 -5.99 1.62
N ALA A 89 23.01 -6.49 0.94
CA ALA A 89 21.64 -6.07 1.17
C ALA A 89 21.24 -6.23 2.65
N ASN A 90 21.53 -7.36 3.29
CA ASN A 90 21.22 -7.57 4.71
C ASN A 90 21.98 -6.63 5.65
N ILE A 91 23.26 -6.34 5.36
CA ILE A 91 24.06 -5.37 6.13
C ILE A 91 23.42 -3.98 6.06
N LEU A 92 23.09 -3.53 4.85
CA LEU A 92 22.50 -2.21 4.61
C LEU A 92 21.11 -2.09 5.25
N LEU A 93 20.29 -3.14 5.19
CA LEU A 93 18.99 -3.18 5.88
C LEU A 93 19.14 -3.09 7.40
N ARG A 94 20.12 -3.78 7.98
CA ARG A 94 20.42 -3.69 9.42
C ARG A 94 20.88 -2.28 9.79
N GLN A 95 21.75 -1.66 9.01
CA GLN A 95 22.20 -0.28 9.24
C GLN A 95 21.03 0.70 9.17
N ALA A 96 20.15 0.57 8.18
CA ALA A 96 18.92 1.35 8.08
C ALA A 96 18.07 1.21 9.35
N ALA A 97 17.91 -0.01 9.88
CA ALA A 97 17.12 -0.28 11.08
C ALA A 97 17.75 0.34 12.34
N VAL A 98 19.07 0.31 12.46
CA VAL A 98 19.81 0.97 13.55
C VAL A 98 19.61 2.49 13.49
N PHE A 99 19.78 3.10 12.32
CA PHE A 99 19.54 4.54 12.16
C PHE A 99 18.09 4.92 12.44
N ALA A 100 17.12 4.11 12.02
CA ALA A 100 15.71 4.34 12.30
C ALA A 100 15.41 4.26 13.81
N ASN A 101 16.02 3.32 14.51
CA ASN A 101 15.91 3.19 15.96
C ASN A 101 16.48 4.43 16.68
N GLU A 102 17.67 4.88 16.31
CA GLU A 102 18.25 6.10 16.89
C GLU A 102 17.41 7.33 16.55
N THR A 103 16.90 7.43 15.32
CA THR A 103 15.97 8.50 14.90
C THR A 103 14.75 8.56 15.83
N ALA A 104 14.11 7.40 16.07
CA ALA A 104 12.97 7.25 16.97
C ALA A 104 13.32 7.59 18.43
N LYS A 105 14.51 7.22 18.90
CA LYS A 105 15.03 7.57 20.24
C LYS A 105 15.15 9.08 20.45
N PHE A 106 15.46 9.84 19.41
CA PHE A 106 15.43 11.31 19.46
C PHE A 106 14.01 11.90 19.48
N GLY A 107 12.96 11.07 19.41
CA GLY A 107 11.56 11.51 19.36
C GLY A 107 11.13 11.97 17.96
N PHE A 108 11.95 11.73 16.94
CA PHE A 108 11.62 12.05 15.56
C PHE A 108 11.11 10.78 14.86
N VAL A 109 9.88 10.82 14.35
CA VAL A 109 9.28 9.69 13.64
C VAL A 109 8.93 10.16 12.23
N SER A 110 9.84 9.92 11.29
CA SER A 110 9.58 10.22 9.87
C SER A 110 8.78 9.10 9.20
N PRO A 111 8.15 9.37 8.04
CA PRO A 111 7.52 8.32 7.24
C PRO A 111 8.44 7.14 6.92
N TYR A 112 9.76 7.38 6.79
CA TYR A 112 10.73 6.32 6.50
C TYR A 112 10.99 5.40 7.69
N VAL A 113 10.99 5.92 8.92
CA VAL A 113 11.07 5.08 10.13
C VAL A 113 9.87 4.14 10.23
N LEU A 114 8.67 4.66 9.97
CA LEU A 114 7.44 3.86 9.94
C LEU A 114 7.48 2.81 8.83
N TYR A 115 7.80 3.24 7.61
CA TYR A 115 7.88 2.37 6.44
C TYR A 115 8.86 1.21 6.68
N LEU A 116 10.09 1.51 7.12
CA LEU A 116 11.10 0.50 7.39
C LEU A 116 10.63 -0.52 8.45
N SER A 117 10.03 -0.05 9.55
CA SER A 117 9.54 -0.95 10.60
C SER A 117 8.45 -1.91 10.10
N GLN A 118 7.58 -1.45 9.20
CA GLN A 118 6.55 -2.28 8.57
C GLN A 118 7.17 -3.25 7.57
N THR A 119 8.14 -2.80 6.77
CA THR A 119 8.86 -3.64 5.81
C THR A 119 9.60 -4.78 6.50
N LEU A 120 10.26 -4.52 7.64
CA LEU A 120 10.93 -5.55 8.42
C LEU A 120 9.95 -6.66 8.86
N VAL A 121 8.80 -6.29 9.42
CA VAL A 121 7.77 -7.26 9.82
C VAL A 121 7.28 -8.06 8.62
N ARG A 122 6.98 -7.40 7.50
CA ARG A 122 6.54 -8.07 6.27
C ARG A 122 7.58 -9.04 5.70
N PHE A 123 8.86 -8.67 5.71
CA PHE A 123 9.93 -9.57 5.30
C PHE A 123 10.04 -10.77 6.23
N GLY A 124 9.84 -10.58 7.55
CA GLY A 124 9.83 -11.66 8.51
C GLY A 124 8.68 -12.63 8.30
N GLU A 125 7.47 -12.10 8.14
CA GLU A 125 6.27 -12.89 7.83
C GLU A 125 6.47 -13.71 6.55
N ARG A 126 7.02 -13.11 5.50
CA ARG A 126 7.35 -13.80 4.24
C ARG A 126 8.36 -14.94 4.44
N ASP A 127 9.39 -14.73 5.24
CA ASP A 127 10.48 -15.69 5.43
C ASP A 127 10.22 -16.68 6.59
N GLY A 128 9.11 -16.51 7.31
CA GLY A 128 8.70 -17.29 8.48
C GLY A 128 9.56 -17.02 9.72
N ILE A 129 10.04 -15.79 9.88
CA ILE A 129 10.95 -15.35 10.95
C ILE A 129 10.28 -14.23 11.76
N ASP A 130 10.28 -14.39 13.09
CA ASP A 130 9.89 -13.31 13.98
C ASP A 130 11.03 -12.30 14.15
N VAL A 131 11.04 -11.28 13.28
CA VAL A 131 12.08 -10.24 13.26
C VAL A 131 12.20 -9.52 14.60
N ARG A 132 11.13 -9.46 15.41
CA ARG A 132 11.16 -8.75 16.70
C ARG A 132 11.99 -9.51 17.73
N ASN A 133 12.04 -10.83 17.63
CA ASN A 133 12.82 -11.69 18.50
C ASN A 133 14.16 -12.11 17.90
N ASP A 134 14.40 -11.81 16.63
CA ASP A 134 15.66 -12.05 15.93
C ASP A 134 16.83 -11.31 16.61
N PRO A 135 17.99 -11.96 16.87
CA PRO A 135 19.14 -11.35 17.52
C PRO A 135 19.62 -10.04 16.86
N ARG A 136 19.44 -9.90 15.55
CA ARG A 136 19.86 -8.71 14.78
C ARG A 136 19.03 -7.48 15.13
N PHE A 137 17.75 -7.65 15.47
CA PHE A 137 16.80 -6.55 15.59
C PHE A 137 16.08 -6.45 16.94
N ARG A 138 16.16 -7.48 17.80
CA ARG A 138 15.47 -7.49 19.11
C ARG A 138 15.77 -6.30 20.01
N ASN A 139 16.97 -5.73 19.89
CA ASN A 139 17.42 -4.59 20.70
C ASN A 139 16.95 -3.23 20.15
N LEU A 140 16.25 -3.18 19.01
CA LEU A 140 15.75 -1.94 18.40
C LEU A 140 14.43 -1.47 19.07
N THR A 141 14.49 -1.28 20.38
CA THR A 141 13.32 -1.02 21.24
C THR A 141 12.52 0.22 20.84
N TYR A 142 13.18 1.31 20.41
CA TYR A 142 12.50 2.54 20.00
C TYR A 142 11.80 2.38 18.65
N LEU A 143 12.43 1.67 17.71
CA LEU A 143 11.81 1.34 16.42
C LEU A 143 10.54 0.52 16.62
N TRP A 144 10.61 -0.52 17.45
CA TRP A 144 9.46 -1.39 17.74
C TRP A 144 8.33 -0.68 18.49
N ARG A 145 8.68 0.22 19.42
CA ARG A 145 7.68 1.07 20.09
C ARG A 145 6.91 1.93 19.09
N VAL A 146 7.61 2.57 18.15
CA VAL A 146 7.01 3.40 17.11
C VAL A 146 6.12 2.57 16.19
N HIS A 147 6.57 1.38 15.80
CA HIS A 147 5.77 0.43 15.01
C HIS A 147 4.47 0.06 15.73
N ASP A 148 4.52 -0.28 17.02
CA ASP A 148 3.32 -0.68 17.78
C ASP A 148 2.31 0.45 17.92
N ILE A 149 2.78 1.68 18.16
CA ILE A 149 1.93 2.87 18.20
C ILE A 149 1.23 3.04 16.85
N ARG A 150 1.96 2.96 15.73
CA ARG A 150 1.38 3.10 14.41
C ARG A 150 0.40 1.96 14.09
N LYS A 151 0.73 0.71 14.45
CA LYS A 151 -0.15 -0.45 14.28
C LYS A 151 -1.47 -0.25 15.02
N ARG A 152 -1.43 0.21 16.27
CA ARG A 152 -2.63 0.53 17.06
C ARG A 152 -3.47 1.63 16.40
N GLN A 153 -2.84 2.72 15.99
CA GLN A 153 -3.54 3.81 15.27
C GLN A 153 -4.22 3.30 14.00
N MET A 154 -3.55 2.47 13.21
CA MET A 154 -4.14 1.90 11.99
C MET A 154 -5.33 0.99 12.32
N LEU A 155 -5.26 0.17 13.36
CA LEU A 155 -6.37 -0.67 13.82
C LEU A 155 -7.56 0.16 14.33
N GLU A 156 -7.31 1.23 15.07
CA GLU A 156 -8.35 2.16 15.53
C GLU A 156 -9.00 2.92 14.37
N GLU A 157 -8.19 3.42 13.43
CA GLU A 157 -8.69 4.05 12.20
C GLU A 157 -9.55 3.09 11.40
N GLN A 158 -9.11 1.83 11.25
CA GLN A 158 -9.83 0.78 10.56
C GLN A 158 -11.14 0.45 11.27
N SER A 159 -11.11 0.18 12.58
CA SER A 159 -12.31 -0.09 13.37
C SER A 159 -13.33 1.06 13.29
N ARG A 160 -12.85 2.31 13.32
CA ARG A 160 -13.72 3.48 13.14
C ARG A 160 -14.33 3.54 11.74
N ARG A 161 -13.59 3.16 10.70
CA ARG A 161 -14.14 3.04 9.33
C ARG A 161 -15.16 1.92 9.27
N ASP A 162 -14.84 0.75 9.80
CA ASP A 162 -15.73 -0.42 9.79
C ASP A 162 -17.04 -0.15 10.52
N ARG A 163 -17.01 0.55 11.67
CA ARG A 163 -18.23 0.99 12.37
C ARG A 163 -19.09 1.95 11.52
N LYS A 164 -18.47 2.85 10.76
CA LYS A 164 -19.19 3.76 9.87
C LYS A 164 -19.82 3.01 8.69
N VAL A 165 -19.09 2.05 8.12
CA VAL A 165 -19.57 1.19 7.03
C VAL A 165 -20.70 0.29 7.53
N ALA A 166 -20.56 -0.34 8.70
CA ALA A 166 -21.58 -1.21 9.28
C ALA A 166 -22.90 -0.50 9.58
N ARG A 167 -22.87 0.81 9.87
CA ARG A 167 -24.08 1.60 10.11
C ARG A 167 -24.92 1.78 8.84
N VAL A 168 -24.26 1.93 7.68
CA VAL A 168 -24.94 2.17 6.39
C VAL A 168 -24.13 1.49 5.26
N PRO A 169 -24.17 0.15 5.14
CA PRO A 169 -23.31 -0.58 4.21
C PRO A 169 -23.55 -0.16 2.75
N ASP A 170 -24.81 0.07 2.39
CA ASP A 170 -25.24 0.46 1.04
C ASP A 170 -24.72 1.84 0.60
N ALA A 171 -24.28 2.66 1.54
CA ALA A 171 -23.75 3.99 1.23
C ALA A 171 -22.28 3.98 0.76
N TYR A 172 -21.58 2.86 0.92
CA TYR A 172 -20.18 2.72 0.54
C TYR A 172 -19.96 1.81 -0.65
N VAL A 173 -20.99 1.09 -1.13
CA VAL A 173 -20.88 0.12 -2.23
C VAL A 173 -21.77 0.53 -3.40
N CYS A 174 -21.30 0.31 -4.61
CA CYS A 174 -22.09 0.52 -5.82
C CYS A 174 -23.24 -0.50 -5.85
N ALA A 175 -24.48 0.00 -5.89
CA ALA A 175 -25.70 -0.83 -5.87
C ALA A 175 -25.88 -1.67 -7.13
N ALA A 176 -25.22 -1.33 -8.25
CA ALA A 176 -25.34 -2.10 -9.48
C ALA A 176 -24.76 -3.51 -9.31
N ALA A 177 -25.59 -4.52 -9.58
CA ALA A 177 -25.23 -5.93 -9.46
C ALA A 177 -23.90 -6.28 -10.18
N GLY A 178 -23.01 -6.94 -9.45
CA GLY A 178 -21.68 -7.37 -9.93
C GLY A 178 -20.61 -6.28 -10.03
N CYS A 179 -20.91 -5.02 -9.70
CA CYS A 179 -19.96 -3.91 -9.88
C CYS A 179 -18.80 -3.93 -8.87
N ARG A 180 -19.09 -4.22 -7.59
CA ARG A 180 -18.11 -4.29 -6.46
C ARG A 180 -17.18 -3.08 -6.29
N VAL A 181 -17.48 -1.94 -6.91
CA VAL A 181 -16.78 -0.67 -6.65
C VAL A 181 -17.32 -0.10 -5.34
N SER A 182 -16.43 0.25 -4.43
CA SER A 182 -16.77 0.91 -3.17
C SER A 182 -16.16 2.32 -3.10
N ALA A 183 -16.53 3.10 -2.08
CA ALA A 183 -15.93 4.41 -1.81
C ALA A 183 -15.36 4.48 -0.40
N VAL A 184 -14.32 5.31 -0.21
CA VAL A 184 -13.69 5.53 1.10
C VAL A 184 -14.58 6.40 2.00
N HIS A 185 -15.36 7.29 1.40
CA HIS A 185 -16.28 8.20 2.06
C HIS A 185 -17.66 8.14 1.39
N GLN A 186 -18.71 8.44 2.15
CA GLN A 186 -20.12 8.38 1.69
C GLN A 186 -20.37 9.18 0.39
N GLY A 187 -19.65 10.28 0.18
CA GLY A 187 -19.73 11.11 -1.03
C GLY A 187 -19.00 10.58 -2.27
N GLY A 188 -18.21 9.50 -2.15
CA GLY A 188 -17.41 8.97 -3.25
C GLY A 188 -18.25 8.30 -4.35
N LEU A 189 -19.51 7.96 -4.04
CA LEU A 189 -20.48 7.43 -5.00
C LEU A 189 -21.61 8.44 -5.27
N ARG A 190 -22.23 8.34 -6.44
CA ARG A 190 -23.37 9.15 -6.85
C ARG A 190 -24.65 8.55 -6.27
N ALA A 191 -25.35 9.28 -5.42
CA ALA A 191 -26.67 8.87 -4.95
C ALA A 191 -27.70 8.93 -6.11
N CYS A 192 -28.72 8.08 -6.04
CA CYS A 192 -29.88 8.20 -6.92
C CYS A 192 -30.51 9.60 -6.81
N SER A 193 -30.87 10.19 -7.95
CA SER A 193 -31.52 11.50 -8.05
C SER A 193 -33.03 11.45 -7.87
N GLY A 194 -33.60 10.26 -7.59
CA GLY A 194 -35.04 10.08 -7.38
C GLY A 194 -35.52 10.48 -5.98
N ARG A 195 -36.82 10.25 -5.75
CA ARG A 195 -37.53 10.63 -4.50
C ARG A 195 -37.46 9.58 -3.39
N CYS A 196 -36.65 8.54 -3.56
CA CYS A 196 -36.42 7.56 -2.48
C CYS A 196 -35.79 8.25 -1.24
N PRO A 197 -36.12 7.79 -0.03
CA PRO A 197 -35.58 8.34 1.20
C PRO A 197 -34.09 7.93 1.36
N PRO A 198 -33.29 8.71 2.13
CA PRO A 198 -31.85 8.50 2.27
C PRO A 198 -31.44 7.09 2.69
N GLU A 199 -32.25 6.41 3.49
CA GLU A 199 -32.00 5.11 4.10
C GLU A 199 -31.92 4.00 3.06
N ARG A 200 -32.77 4.04 2.03
CA ARG A 200 -32.76 3.07 0.90
C ARG A 200 -32.22 3.66 -0.40
N LYS A 201 -31.63 4.85 -0.37
CA LYS A 201 -31.18 5.55 -1.58
C LYS A 201 -29.91 4.88 -2.12
N PRO A 202 -29.98 4.15 -3.25
CA PRO A 202 -28.82 3.44 -3.77
C PRO A 202 -27.77 4.42 -4.27
N ARG A 203 -26.52 3.97 -4.27
CA ARG A 203 -25.37 4.75 -4.75
C ARG A 203 -24.64 4.02 -5.87
N TYR A 204 -24.09 4.80 -6.80
CA TYR A 204 -23.50 4.29 -8.03
C TYR A 204 -22.13 4.91 -8.29
N CYS A 205 -21.19 4.12 -8.81
CA CYS A 205 -19.89 4.63 -9.21
C CYS A 205 -19.94 5.47 -10.50
N SER A 206 -20.91 5.21 -11.38
CA SER A 206 -21.09 5.85 -12.69
C SER A 206 -22.57 5.93 -13.10
N LYS A 207 -22.87 6.73 -14.13
CA LYS A 207 -24.22 6.82 -14.71
C LYS A 207 -24.63 5.50 -15.38
N GLU A 208 -23.69 4.77 -16.00
CA GLU A 208 -24.03 3.48 -16.62
C GLU A 208 -24.52 2.47 -15.57
N CYS A 209 -23.89 2.45 -14.39
CA CYS A 209 -24.32 1.57 -13.29
C CYS A 209 -25.73 1.93 -12.80
N GLN A 210 -26.04 3.23 -12.69
CA GLN A 210 -27.37 3.70 -12.34
C GLN A 210 -28.42 3.26 -13.37
N THR A 211 -28.12 3.41 -14.67
CA THR A 211 -29.03 2.99 -15.75
C THR A 211 -29.26 1.47 -15.75
N LYS A 212 -28.21 0.68 -15.51
CA LYS A 212 -28.31 -0.79 -15.44
C LYS A 212 -29.22 -1.23 -14.29
N ASP A 213 -29.07 -0.61 -13.13
CA ASP A 213 -29.85 -0.90 -11.93
C ASP A 213 -31.27 -0.32 -11.98
N TRP A 214 -31.51 0.69 -12.81
CA TRP A 214 -32.78 1.43 -12.87
C TRP A 214 -34.01 0.54 -13.06
N LYS A 215 -33.91 -0.54 -13.85
CA LYS A 215 -35.04 -1.46 -14.08
C LYS A 215 -35.53 -2.10 -12.78
N ALA A 216 -34.61 -2.49 -11.89
CA ALA A 216 -34.94 -3.02 -10.58
C ALA A 216 -35.32 -1.89 -9.60
N HIS A 217 -34.52 -0.81 -9.58
CA HIS A 217 -34.69 0.28 -8.63
C HIS A 217 -36.01 1.06 -8.79
N LYS A 218 -36.51 1.21 -10.01
CA LYS A 218 -37.68 2.04 -10.32
C LYS A 218 -38.91 1.69 -9.48
N ALA A 219 -39.12 0.41 -9.16
CA ALA A 219 -40.28 -0.05 -8.40
C ALA A 219 -40.36 0.58 -6.99
N TYR A 220 -39.20 0.81 -6.36
CA TYR A 220 -39.10 1.35 -4.99
C TYR A 220 -38.47 2.75 -4.93
N CYS A 221 -38.33 3.43 -6.07
CA CYS A 221 -37.80 4.78 -6.17
C CYS A 221 -38.90 5.85 -5.92
N LYS A 222 -39.57 5.75 -4.77
CA LYS A 222 -40.66 6.63 -4.31
C LYS A 222 -40.48 7.00 -2.82
N PRO A 223 -41.18 8.01 -2.28
CA PRO A 223 -41.29 8.25 -0.83
C PRO A 223 -41.89 7.04 -0.08
N ASP A 224 -41.70 6.94 1.24
CA ASP A 224 -42.22 5.82 2.06
C ASP A 224 -43.75 5.76 2.07
N ASP A 225 -44.41 6.92 2.21
CA ASP A 225 -45.87 7.04 2.23
C ASP A 225 -46.51 6.44 0.95
N GLU A 226 -45.84 6.56 -0.21
CA GLU A 226 -46.33 6.02 -1.48
C GLU A 226 -46.15 4.48 -1.57
N LEU A 227 -45.19 3.89 -0.85
CA LEU A 227 -44.97 2.43 -0.91
C LEU A 227 -45.87 1.65 0.03
N GLU A 228 -46.23 2.22 1.18
CA GLU A 228 -47.17 1.58 2.12
C GLU A 228 -48.58 1.49 1.54
N ALA A 229 -48.99 2.51 0.77
CA ALA A 229 -50.28 2.53 0.08
C ALA A 229 -50.43 1.39 -0.96
N ASP A 230 -49.35 1.09 -1.70
CA ASP A 230 -49.33 0.03 -2.73
C ASP A 230 -49.51 -1.39 -2.11
N VAL A 231 -49.14 -1.59 -0.83
CA VAL A 231 -49.28 -2.88 -0.13
C VAL A 231 -50.70 -3.11 0.38
N HIS A 232 -51.41 -2.06 0.78
CA HIS A 232 -52.76 -2.19 1.35
C HIS A 232 -53.83 -2.55 0.29
N ASP A 233 -53.62 -2.15 -0.97
CA ASP A 233 -54.57 -2.38 -2.07
C ASP A 233 -54.46 -3.80 -2.67
N GLN A 234 -53.40 -4.56 -2.36
CA GLN A 234 -53.20 -5.94 -2.85
C GLN A 234 -53.82 -7.04 -1.97
N SER A 235 -54.57 -6.69 -0.92
CA SER A 235 -55.10 -7.67 0.04
C SER A 235 -56.41 -8.39 -0.36
N CYS A 236 -56.98 -8.13 -1.56
CA CYS A 236 -58.32 -8.64 -1.93
C CYS A 236 -58.44 -9.35 -3.30
N THR A 237 -57.37 -9.85 -3.92
CA THR A 237 -57.52 -10.64 -5.17
C THR A 237 -56.88 -12.04 -5.07
N PRO A 238 -57.66 -13.13 -5.29
CA PRO A 238 -57.14 -14.50 -5.26
C PRO A 238 -56.22 -14.76 -6.47
N PRO A 239 -55.26 -15.70 -6.33
CA PRO A 239 -54.20 -15.91 -7.31
C PRO A 239 -54.73 -16.56 -8.59
N SER A 240 -54.66 -15.81 -9.70
CA SER A 240 -54.77 -16.34 -11.05
C SER A 240 -53.43 -16.99 -11.43
N SER A 241 -53.48 -18.30 -11.67
CA SER A 241 -52.41 -19.14 -12.19
C SER A 241 -52.00 -18.69 -13.60
N HIS A 242 -50.86 -18.02 -13.71
CA HIS A 242 -50.17 -17.85 -14.98
C HIS A 242 -48.81 -18.54 -14.94
N GLU A 243 -48.77 -19.72 -15.55
CA GLU A 243 -47.56 -20.39 -16.00
C GLU A 243 -46.89 -19.53 -17.08
N GLY A 244 -45.68 -19.07 -16.79
CA GLY A 244 -44.85 -18.31 -17.72
C GLY A 244 -43.44 -18.89 -17.75
N SER A 245 -43.16 -19.61 -18.84
CA SER A 245 -41.89 -20.28 -19.15
C SER A 245 -40.65 -19.43 -18.84
N ALA A 246 -39.77 -19.97 -18.01
CA ALA A 246 -38.41 -19.51 -17.85
C ALA A 246 -37.58 -19.94 -19.06
N ASN A 247 -37.33 -19.00 -19.99
CA ASN A 247 -36.28 -19.15 -20.98
C ASN A 247 -34.97 -18.71 -20.33
N MET A 248 -34.16 -19.69 -19.92
CA MET A 248 -32.87 -19.49 -19.29
C MET A 248 -31.80 -19.52 -20.39
N GLU A 249 -31.51 -18.35 -20.99
CA GLU A 249 -30.37 -18.22 -21.90
C GLU A 249 -29.08 -18.20 -21.07
N SER A 250 -28.37 -19.32 -21.14
CA SER A 250 -27.00 -19.48 -20.66
C SER A 250 -26.05 -18.74 -21.60
N GLU A 251 -25.59 -17.56 -21.21
CA GLU A 251 -24.49 -16.86 -21.87
C GLU A 251 -23.17 -17.59 -21.54
N GLU A 252 -22.67 -18.30 -22.56
CA GLU A 252 -21.36 -18.96 -22.56
C GLU A 252 -20.26 -17.88 -22.56
N ALA A 253 -19.59 -17.74 -21.41
CA ALA A 253 -18.59 -16.71 -21.16
C ALA A 253 -17.30 -16.95 -21.97
N THR A 254 -17.28 -16.45 -23.20
CA THR A 254 -16.05 -16.26 -23.96
C THR A 254 -15.23 -15.15 -23.29
N SER A 255 -14.16 -15.55 -22.59
CA SER A 255 -13.19 -14.69 -21.90
C SER A 255 -12.36 -13.87 -22.88
N SER A 256 -13.01 -12.96 -23.59
CA SER A 256 -12.34 -11.91 -24.35
C SER A 256 -12.10 -10.72 -23.41
N VAL A 257 -10.83 -10.44 -23.17
CA VAL A 257 -10.39 -9.31 -22.35
C VAL A 257 -10.90 -8.02 -23.00
N PRO A 258 -11.70 -7.19 -22.30
CA PRO A 258 -12.21 -5.96 -22.88
C PRO A 258 -11.06 -5.00 -23.22
N PRO A 259 -11.16 -4.24 -24.33
CA PRO A 259 -10.14 -3.27 -24.73
C PRO A 259 -9.91 -2.25 -23.61
N SER A 260 -8.65 -1.82 -23.45
CA SER A 260 -8.26 -0.86 -22.41
C SER A 260 -9.11 0.42 -22.56
N PRO A 261 -9.93 0.77 -21.54
CA PRO A 261 -10.64 2.03 -21.58
C PRO A 261 -9.66 3.19 -21.53
N ASP A 262 -10.03 4.30 -22.17
CA ASP A 262 -9.22 5.52 -22.22
C ASP A 262 -8.87 5.96 -20.79
N GLN A 263 -7.58 6.13 -20.50
CA GLN A 263 -7.03 6.39 -19.15
C GLN A 263 -7.28 7.83 -18.70
N ARG A 264 -8.41 8.41 -19.11
CA ARG A 264 -8.79 9.78 -18.76
C ARG A 264 -8.91 9.87 -17.25
N ARG A 265 -8.31 10.93 -16.71
CA ARG A 265 -8.43 11.25 -15.28
C ARG A 265 -9.89 11.50 -14.96
N SER A 266 -10.39 10.90 -13.88
CA SER A 266 -11.70 11.24 -13.36
C SER A 266 -11.68 12.71 -12.92
N GLY A 267 -12.45 13.55 -13.60
CA GLY A 267 -12.53 14.98 -13.28
C GLY A 267 -13.37 15.30 -12.04
N ASP A 268 -14.01 14.30 -11.42
CA ASP A 268 -14.91 14.52 -10.28
C ASP A 268 -14.22 14.47 -8.91
N GLY A 269 -12.94 14.10 -8.86
CA GLY A 269 -12.15 14.03 -7.63
C GLY A 269 -12.65 13.01 -6.61
N ARG A 270 -13.59 12.13 -6.99
CA ARG A 270 -14.18 11.17 -6.05
C ARG A 270 -13.28 9.96 -5.87
N GLU A 271 -12.93 9.72 -4.62
CA GLU A 271 -12.10 8.59 -4.22
C GLU A 271 -12.92 7.29 -4.21
N ARG A 272 -12.45 6.33 -4.98
CA ARG A 272 -13.10 5.03 -5.19
C ARG A 272 -12.12 3.92 -4.86
N THR A 273 -12.67 2.81 -4.40
CA THR A 273 -11.92 1.60 -4.05
C THR A 273 -12.46 0.43 -4.86
N ILE A 274 -11.55 -0.45 -5.27
CA ILE A 274 -11.88 -1.78 -5.75
C ILE A 274 -11.15 -2.81 -4.91
N GLU A 275 -11.84 -3.90 -4.61
CA GLU A 275 -11.20 -5.08 -4.06
C GLU A 275 -10.63 -5.91 -5.21
N LEU A 276 -9.33 -6.21 -5.11
CA LEU A 276 -8.54 -7.02 -6.02
C LEU A 276 -8.28 -8.35 -5.33
N GLU A 277 -8.80 -9.44 -5.90
CA GLU A 277 -8.54 -10.78 -5.40
C GLU A 277 -7.20 -11.25 -5.96
N VAL A 278 -6.15 -11.16 -5.14
CA VAL A 278 -4.80 -11.60 -5.55
C VAL A 278 -4.59 -13.07 -5.16
N PRO A 279 -4.15 -13.93 -6.08
CA PRO A 279 -3.90 -15.35 -5.81
C PRO A 279 -2.87 -15.54 -4.69
N GLY A 280 -3.16 -16.40 -3.70
CA GLY A 280 -2.21 -16.71 -2.63
C GLY A 280 -1.98 -15.58 -1.62
N HIS A 281 -2.72 -14.48 -1.74
CA HIS A 281 -2.70 -13.36 -0.81
C HIS A 281 -4.12 -13.01 -0.36
N GLU A 282 -4.23 -12.30 0.76
CA GLU A 282 -5.48 -11.66 1.14
C GLU A 282 -5.89 -10.63 0.07
N SER A 283 -7.19 -10.35 -0.04
CA SER A 283 -7.69 -9.39 -1.02
C SER A 283 -7.05 -8.00 -0.82
N LEU A 284 -6.57 -7.41 -1.90
CA LEU A 284 -5.93 -6.10 -1.89
C LEU A 284 -6.96 -5.02 -2.23
N ASN A 285 -7.06 -4.01 -1.39
CA ASN A 285 -7.88 -2.83 -1.69
C ASN A 285 -7.05 -1.79 -2.46
N PHE A 286 -7.45 -1.51 -3.69
CA PHE A 286 -6.84 -0.46 -4.51
C PHE A 286 -7.73 0.79 -4.51
N GLN A 287 -7.15 1.92 -4.09
CA GLN A 287 -7.86 3.19 -3.94
C GLN A 287 -7.33 4.22 -4.95
N SER A 288 -8.23 4.96 -5.59
CA SER A 288 -7.85 6.06 -6.49
C SER A 288 -8.93 7.13 -6.57
N ALA A 289 -8.51 8.39 -6.52
CA ALA A 289 -9.33 9.56 -6.83
C ALA A 289 -9.23 10.00 -8.30
N HIS A 290 -8.28 9.44 -9.06
CA HIS A 290 -7.95 9.91 -10.40
C HIS A 290 -8.35 8.94 -11.50
N LEU A 291 -8.65 7.68 -11.17
CA LEU A 291 -9.03 6.68 -12.16
C LEU A 291 -10.56 6.60 -12.28
N THR A 292 -11.04 6.43 -13.50
CA THR A 292 -12.47 6.25 -13.74
C THR A 292 -12.94 4.88 -13.24
N PRO A 293 -14.23 4.73 -12.86
CA PRO A 293 -14.80 3.43 -12.53
C PRO A 293 -14.59 2.38 -13.63
N ALA A 294 -14.64 2.77 -14.90
CA ALA A 294 -14.41 1.88 -16.03
C ALA A 294 -12.98 1.32 -16.02
N TYR A 295 -11.98 2.19 -15.80
CA TYR A 295 -10.58 1.77 -15.72
C TYR A 295 -10.31 0.90 -14.47
N LEU A 296 -10.89 1.25 -13.32
CA LEU A 296 -10.81 0.43 -12.11
C LEU A 296 -11.36 -1.00 -12.35
N LYS A 297 -12.51 -1.13 -13.01
CA LYS A 297 -13.09 -2.44 -13.38
C LYS A 297 -12.19 -3.21 -14.35
N TRP A 298 -11.63 -2.51 -15.35
CA TRP A 298 -10.71 -3.11 -16.31
C TRP A 298 -9.46 -3.65 -15.60
N MET A 299 -8.84 -2.88 -14.70
CA MET A 299 -7.68 -3.35 -13.92
C MET A 299 -8.02 -4.59 -13.08
N ARG A 300 -9.18 -4.61 -12.42
CA ARG A 300 -9.65 -5.79 -11.68
C ARG A 300 -9.75 -7.01 -12.60
N ALA A 301 -10.33 -6.85 -13.78
CA ALA A 301 -10.45 -7.93 -14.76
C ALA A 301 -9.07 -8.41 -15.27
N GLN A 302 -8.15 -7.49 -15.56
CA GLN A 302 -6.78 -7.82 -15.97
C GLN A 302 -6.03 -8.62 -14.92
N ILE A 303 -5.96 -8.13 -13.68
CA ILE A 303 -5.23 -8.79 -12.60
C ILE A 303 -5.79 -10.19 -12.34
N SER A 304 -7.11 -10.34 -12.45
CA SER A 304 -7.77 -11.65 -12.33
C SER A 304 -7.39 -12.59 -13.48
N SER A 305 -7.09 -12.07 -14.68
CA SER A 305 -6.79 -12.83 -15.90
C SER A 305 -5.30 -13.14 -16.10
N THR A 306 -4.37 -12.24 -15.77
CA THR A 306 -2.91 -12.42 -15.98
C THR A 306 -2.30 -13.50 -15.06
N ARG A 307 -3.08 -13.99 -14.12
CA ARG A 307 -2.78 -14.99 -13.08
C ARG A 307 -2.26 -16.34 -13.58
N ALA A 308 -2.37 -16.67 -14.87
CA ALA A 308 -2.02 -18.01 -15.35
C ALA A 308 -0.52 -18.32 -15.38
N GLU A 309 0.40 -17.33 -15.29
CA GLU A 309 1.78 -17.57 -15.80
C GLU A 309 2.98 -17.14 -14.92
N LEU A 310 2.82 -16.63 -13.69
CA LEU A 310 4.00 -16.17 -12.93
C LEU A 310 4.44 -17.11 -11.80
N PRO A 311 5.69 -17.65 -11.86
CA PRO A 311 6.29 -18.38 -10.75
C PRO A 311 6.77 -17.40 -9.68
N VAL A 312 6.21 -17.52 -8.47
CA VAL A 312 6.71 -16.81 -7.28
C VAL A 312 7.98 -17.52 -6.81
N ARG A 313 9.15 -16.93 -7.09
CA ARG A 313 10.41 -17.26 -6.42
C ARG A 313 11.00 -15.96 -5.89
N ASP A 314 11.08 -15.85 -4.57
CA ASP A 314 12.22 -15.31 -3.80
C ASP A 314 11.82 -15.05 -2.33
N GLY A 315 11.95 -16.11 -1.51
CA GLY A 315 11.76 -16.09 -0.06
C GLY A 315 13.06 -16.38 0.69
N LEU A 316 14.12 -15.61 0.41
CA LEU A 316 15.48 -15.94 0.87
C LEU A 316 16.21 -14.80 1.61
N LEU A 317 15.62 -13.61 1.76
CA LEU A 317 16.38 -12.45 2.27
C LEU A 317 17.01 -12.74 3.64
N PHE A 318 16.24 -13.18 4.62
CA PHE A 318 16.77 -13.45 5.95
C PHE A 318 17.49 -14.81 6.05
N ARG A 319 16.97 -15.85 5.38
CA ARG A 319 17.53 -17.21 5.45
C ARG A 319 18.89 -17.36 4.76
N ALA A 320 19.11 -16.62 3.67
CA ALA A 320 20.40 -16.62 2.98
C ALA A 320 21.49 -15.94 3.83
N GLY A 321 21.13 -14.92 4.62
CA GLY A 321 22.03 -14.27 5.57
C GLY A 321 22.54 -15.23 6.65
N ASP A 322 21.65 -16.08 7.19
CA ASP A 322 22.02 -17.01 8.27
C ASP A 322 22.94 -18.13 7.77
N ARG A 323 22.67 -18.70 6.59
CA ARG A 323 23.57 -19.70 5.96
C ARG A 323 24.94 -19.13 5.61
N ALA A 324 25.00 -17.86 5.17
CA ALA A 324 26.26 -17.19 4.90
C ALA A 324 27.04 -16.92 6.20
N ARG A 325 26.36 -16.55 7.30
CA ARG A 325 26.99 -16.34 8.62
C ARG A 325 27.57 -17.65 9.18
N GLU A 326 26.88 -18.77 8.96
CA GLU A 326 27.41 -20.11 9.26
C GLU A 326 28.61 -20.49 8.40
N ALA A 327 28.61 -20.13 7.10
CA ALA A 327 29.69 -20.45 6.17
C ALA A 327 30.94 -19.57 6.33
N VAL A 328 30.78 -18.30 6.74
CA VAL A 328 31.87 -17.30 6.76
C VAL A 328 32.49 -17.12 8.15
N GLY A 329 31.84 -17.61 9.22
CA GLY A 329 32.42 -17.72 10.57
C GLY A 329 32.93 -16.40 11.19
N GLN A 330 32.17 -15.82 12.12
CA GLN A 330 32.55 -14.74 13.07
C GLN A 330 33.34 -13.51 12.55
N TYR A 331 33.60 -13.35 11.24
CA TYR A 331 34.50 -12.31 10.73
C TYR A 331 33.90 -10.89 10.67
N TYR A 332 32.63 -10.73 11.07
CA TYR A 332 31.88 -9.48 10.90
C TYR A 332 30.97 -9.12 12.09
N ASP A 333 31.24 -9.66 13.30
CA ASP A 333 30.61 -9.15 14.52
C ASP A 333 31.23 -7.83 14.99
#